data_AF-A0A6M1ZJ50-F1
#
_entry.id   AF-A0A6M1ZJ50-F1
#
_cell.length_a   1.000
_cell.length_b   1.000
_cell.length_c   1.000
_cell.angle_alpha   90.00
_cell.angle_beta   90.00
_cell.angle_gamma   90.00
#
_symmetry.space_group_name_H-M   'P 1'
#
loop_
_entity.id
_entity.type
_entity.pdbx_description
1 polymer ?
#
loop_
_entity_poly.entity_id
_entity_poly.type
_entity_poly.pdbx_seq_one_letter_code
_entity_poly.pdbx_strand_id
1 'polypeptide(L)'
;MTENSMKITHHQTFESLRLEKNGQEFWNARKLAKVLEYSEYRHFLPVIEKAKVACKNSGHDIEDHFEDTLEMVRIGSGALRKLPNIKLSRYACYLIVQNGDPSKRVIANGQTYFAIQTRRQELSDNVTFQQLKEEEKRLFLRNELKEHNKLLVETAQQAGVENTIDFAIFQNHGYKGLYGGLDAKGIHQHKRLKKKQKILDHMGSTELAANLFRATQTEEKLRREHIKGKAKANQTHYNVGKKVRQTIEEIGGTMPENLPKAEKGIEQLKKETNKRSITSDKPL
;
A
#
# COMPACT_ATOMS: atom_id res chain seq x y z
N MET A 1 -43.19 6.19 -1.19
CA MET A 1 -42.35 5.57 -0.14
C MET A 1 -41.84 4.26 -0.70
N THR A 2 -40.57 4.18 -1.05
CA THR A 2 -39.91 2.93 -1.44
C THR A 2 -38.56 2.91 -0.74
N GLU A 3 -38.52 2.18 0.37
CA GLU A 3 -37.33 1.94 1.16
C GLU A 3 -36.35 1.13 0.33
N ASN A 4 -35.25 1.78 -0.08
CA ASN A 4 -34.13 1.09 -0.69
C ASN A 4 -33.29 0.49 0.45
N SER A 5 -33.56 -0.77 0.76
CA SER A 5 -32.80 -1.55 1.73
C SER A 5 -31.35 -1.67 1.24
N MET A 6 -30.46 -0.84 1.77
CA MET A 6 -29.02 -1.00 1.63
C MET A 6 -28.64 -2.35 2.26
N LYS A 7 -28.41 -3.37 1.43
CA LYS A 7 -27.75 -4.61 1.86
C LYS A 7 -26.35 -4.23 2.34
N ILE A 8 -26.20 -4.13 3.66
CA ILE A 8 -24.90 -4.06 4.31
C ILE A 8 -24.24 -5.42 4.12
N THR A 9 -23.46 -5.57 3.04
CA THR A 9 -22.62 -6.74 2.83
C THR A 9 -21.50 -6.67 3.86
N HIS A 10 -21.66 -7.36 4.98
CA HIS A 10 -20.62 -7.53 6.00
C HIS A 10 -19.39 -8.16 5.33
N HIS A 11 -18.39 -7.35 4.95
CA HIS A 11 -17.15 -7.89 4.38
C HIS A 11 -16.39 -8.61 5.49
N GLN A 12 -16.36 -9.94 5.41
CA GLN A 12 -15.50 -10.77 6.27
C GLN A 12 -14.04 -10.48 5.90
N THR A 13 -13.25 -10.06 6.89
CA THR A 13 -11.82 -9.81 6.74
C THR A 13 -11.03 -11.09 6.93
N PHE A 14 -9.78 -11.12 6.44
CA PHE A 14 -8.88 -12.26 6.64
C PHE A 14 -8.75 -12.66 8.13
N GLU A 15 -8.53 -11.68 9.02
CA GLU A 15 -8.46 -11.94 10.47
C GLU A 15 -9.79 -12.40 11.07
N SER A 16 -10.94 -11.94 10.55
CA SER A 16 -12.25 -12.42 11.04
C SER A 16 -12.53 -13.88 10.72
N LEU A 17 -11.81 -14.46 9.76
CA LEU A 17 -11.87 -15.89 9.42
C LEU A 17 -10.93 -16.75 10.25
N ARG A 18 -10.08 -16.15 11.09
CA ARG A 18 -9.13 -16.86 11.93
C ARG A 18 -9.88 -17.73 12.93
N LEU A 19 -9.52 -19.00 12.97
CA LEU A 19 -9.94 -19.96 13.98
C LEU A 19 -8.72 -20.37 14.79
N GLU A 20 -8.94 -20.83 16.02
CA GLU A 20 -7.85 -21.26 16.90
C GLU A 20 -8.20 -22.64 17.47
N LYS A 21 -7.22 -23.54 17.49
CA LYS A 21 -7.34 -24.84 18.14
C LYS A 21 -5.99 -25.21 18.73
N ASN A 22 -5.98 -25.58 20.02
CA ASN A 22 -4.77 -25.97 20.76
C ASN A 22 -3.64 -24.91 20.67
N GLY A 23 -4.00 -23.62 20.70
CA GLY A 23 -3.05 -22.51 20.60
C GLY A 23 -2.47 -22.26 19.20
N GLN A 24 -2.95 -22.98 18.17
CA GLN A 24 -2.57 -22.75 16.77
C GLN A 24 -3.72 -22.11 16.01
N GLU A 25 -3.40 -21.03 15.29
CA GLU A 25 -4.34 -20.36 14.40
C GLU A 25 -4.42 -21.06 13.03
N PHE A 26 -5.62 -21.12 12.45
CA PHE A 26 -5.85 -21.69 11.13
C PHE A 26 -7.05 -21.04 10.42
N TRP A 27 -7.10 -21.24 9.10
CA TRP A 27 -8.17 -20.79 8.23
C TRP A 27 -8.77 -21.95 7.47
N ASN A 28 -10.04 -21.81 7.10
CA ASN A 28 -10.76 -22.78 6.30
C ASN A 28 -10.68 -22.40 4.82
N ALA A 29 -10.16 -23.28 3.97
CA ALA A 29 -9.95 -22.98 2.56
C ALA A 29 -11.22 -22.58 1.81
N ARG A 30 -12.37 -23.20 2.10
CA ARG A 30 -13.66 -22.83 1.48
C ARG A 30 -14.14 -21.44 1.89
N LYS A 31 -13.90 -21.03 3.14
CA LYS A 31 -14.22 -19.66 3.58
C LYS A 31 -13.27 -18.64 2.97
N LEU A 32 -11.97 -18.96 2.93
CA LEU A 32 -10.95 -18.12 2.32
C LEU A 32 -11.22 -17.90 0.82
N ALA A 33 -11.62 -18.94 0.08
CA ALA A 33 -11.97 -18.84 -1.34
C ALA A 33 -13.02 -17.76 -1.62
N LYS A 34 -14.04 -17.65 -0.76
CA LYS A 34 -15.11 -16.64 -0.90
C LYS A 34 -14.59 -15.23 -0.68
N VAL A 35 -13.73 -15.02 0.33
CA VAL A 35 -13.11 -13.72 0.61
C VAL A 35 -12.14 -13.31 -0.51
N LEU A 36 -11.48 -14.28 -1.14
CA LEU A 36 -10.61 -14.07 -2.29
C LEU A 36 -11.37 -14.01 -3.63
N GLU A 37 -12.70 -13.86 -3.61
CA GLU A 37 -13.56 -13.68 -4.79
C GLU A 37 -13.52 -14.84 -5.80
N TYR A 38 -13.33 -16.08 -5.33
CA TYR A 38 -13.55 -17.29 -6.12
C TYR A 38 -15.04 -17.67 -6.03
N SER A 39 -15.72 -17.62 -7.18
CA SER A 39 -17.15 -17.94 -7.30
C SER A 39 -17.46 -19.39 -6.90
N GLU A 40 -16.54 -20.31 -7.21
CA GLU A 40 -16.68 -21.73 -6.92
C GLU A 40 -15.38 -22.31 -6.38
N TYR A 41 -15.49 -23.20 -5.39
CA TYR A 41 -14.33 -23.80 -4.74
C TYR A 41 -13.44 -24.60 -5.71
N ARG A 42 -14.02 -25.22 -6.75
CA ARG A 42 -13.24 -25.94 -7.78
C ARG A 42 -12.25 -25.05 -8.53
N HIS A 43 -12.54 -23.76 -8.70
CA HIS A 43 -11.63 -22.81 -9.34
C HIS A 43 -10.51 -22.33 -8.40
N PHE A 44 -10.67 -22.56 -7.10
CA PHE A 44 -9.67 -22.25 -6.09
C PHE A 44 -8.67 -23.40 -5.88
N LEU A 45 -9.08 -24.66 -6.11
CA LEU A 45 -8.20 -25.83 -5.98
C LEU A 45 -6.89 -25.71 -6.77
N PRO A 46 -6.87 -25.28 -8.04
CA PRO A 46 -5.61 -25.10 -8.78
C PRO A 46 -4.64 -24.09 -8.13
N VAL A 47 -5.17 -23.08 -7.42
CA VAL A 47 -4.35 -22.09 -6.70
C VAL A 47 -3.75 -22.71 -5.44
N ILE A 48 -4.52 -23.53 -4.73
CA ILE A 48 -4.02 -24.30 -3.58
C ILE A 48 -2.89 -25.21 -4.03
N GLU A 49 -3.04 -25.93 -5.14
CA GLU A 49 -1.98 -26.81 -5.65
C GLU A 49 -0.71 -26.05 -6.02
N LYS A 50 -0.82 -24.87 -6.66
CA LYS A 50 0.34 -23.99 -6.89
C LYS A 50 1.00 -23.55 -5.58
N ALA A 51 0.19 -23.20 -4.57
CA ALA A 51 0.70 -22.80 -3.26
C ALA A 51 1.41 -23.96 -2.53
N LYS A 52 0.89 -25.20 -2.63
CA LYS A 52 1.55 -26.41 -2.13
C LYS A 52 2.90 -26.65 -2.81
N VAL A 53 2.97 -26.48 -4.13
CA VAL A 53 4.23 -26.57 -4.88
C VAL A 53 5.22 -25.49 -4.42
N ALA A 54 4.78 -24.23 -4.26
CA ALA A 54 5.63 -23.16 -3.76
C ALA A 54 6.15 -23.45 -2.34
N CYS A 55 5.28 -23.92 -1.45
CA CYS A 55 5.60 -24.33 -0.08
C CYS A 55 6.73 -25.37 -0.05
N LYS A 56 6.56 -26.46 -0.83
CA LYS A 56 7.54 -27.53 -0.96
C LYS A 56 8.87 -27.02 -1.52
N ASN A 57 8.84 -26.20 -2.56
CA ASN A 57 10.04 -25.64 -3.18
C ASN A 57 10.78 -24.66 -2.26
N SER A 58 10.08 -24.02 -1.33
CA SER A 58 10.66 -23.19 -0.27
C SER A 58 11.21 -24.00 0.92
N GLY A 59 11.18 -25.34 0.85
CA GLY A 59 11.75 -26.23 1.87
C GLY A 59 10.84 -26.54 3.05
N HIS A 60 9.55 -26.18 2.99
CA HIS A 60 8.56 -26.47 4.03
C HIS A 60 7.79 -27.77 3.70
N ASP A 61 7.43 -28.54 4.74
CA ASP A 61 6.50 -29.66 4.58
C ASP A 61 5.09 -29.12 4.26
N ILE A 62 4.42 -29.74 3.30
CA ILE A 62 3.07 -29.35 2.88
C ILE A 62 2.08 -29.62 4.03
N GLU A 63 2.22 -30.74 4.74
CA GLU A 63 1.26 -31.19 5.75
C GLU A 63 1.22 -30.26 6.98
N ASP A 64 2.31 -29.54 7.26
CA ASP A 64 2.40 -28.53 8.33
C ASP A 64 1.56 -27.27 8.04
N HIS A 65 1.12 -27.11 6.79
CA HIS A 65 0.53 -25.87 6.30
C HIS A 65 -0.80 -26.06 5.58
N PHE A 66 -1.03 -27.24 4.99
CA PHE A 66 -2.22 -27.61 4.23
C PHE A 66 -2.75 -28.96 4.72
N GLU A 67 -3.48 -28.97 5.84
CA GLU A 67 -4.04 -30.18 6.43
C GLU A 67 -5.40 -30.51 5.80
N ASP A 68 -5.50 -31.63 5.09
CA ASP A 68 -6.77 -32.13 4.57
C ASP A 68 -7.69 -32.58 5.71
N THR A 69 -8.93 -32.10 5.70
CA THR A 69 -9.93 -32.35 6.75
C THR A 69 -11.31 -32.61 6.18
N LEU A 70 -12.17 -33.20 7.01
CA LEU A 70 -13.58 -33.39 6.69
C LEU A 70 -14.42 -32.47 7.58
N GLU A 71 -15.11 -31.52 6.96
CA GLU A 71 -16.01 -30.61 7.66
C GLU A 71 -17.46 -31.08 7.52
N MET A 72 -18.22 -31.05 8.61
CA MET A 72 -19.66 -31.36 8.61
C MET A 72 -20.44 -30.13 8.17
N VAL A 73 -21.16 -30.23 7.06
CA VAL A 73 -21.93 -29.11 6.49
C VAL A 73 -23.40 -29.50 6.41
N ARG A 74 -24.28 -28.58 6.81
CA ARG A 74 -25.73 -28.77 6.73
C ARG A 74 -26.19 -28.60 5.28
N ILE A 75 -26.84 -29.60 4.73
CA ILE A 75 -27.41 -29.56 3.38
C ILE A 75 -28.88 -29.09 3.44
N GLY A 76 -29.46 -28.75 2.27
CA GLY A 76 -30.80 -28.16 2.17
C GLY A 76 -31.94 -29.01 2.78
N SER A 77 -31.72 -30.31 3.00
CA SER A 77 -32.65 -31.21 3.69
C SER A 77 -32.51 -31.24 5.22
N GLY A 78 -31.58 -30.47 5.80
CA GLY A 78 -31.30 -30.43 7.23
C GLY A 78 -30.30 -31.47 7.73
N ALA A 79 -29.95 -32.47 6.91
CA ALA A 79 -28.92 -33.48 7.21
C ALA A 79 -27.49 -32.89 7.19
N LEU A 80 -26.55 -33.54 7.89
CA LEU A 80 -25.13 -33.18 7.89
C LEU A 80 -24.34 -34.10 6.96
N ARG A 81 -23.48 -33.53 6.11
CA ARG A 81 -22.59 -34.28 5.22
C ARG A 81 -21.13 -33.87 5.46
N LYS A 82 -20.24 -34.87 5.53
CA LYS A 82 -18.78 -34.64 5.50
C LYS A 82 -18.36 -34.19 4.11
N LEU A 83 -17.79 -32.99 4.01
CA LEU A 83 -17.21 -32.46 2.79
C LEU A 83 -15.70 -32.28 2.99
N PRO A 84 -14.87 -32.69 2.01
CA PRO A 84 -13.44 -32.40 2.03
C PRO A 84 -13.19 -30.90 2.11
N ASN A 85 -12.26 -30.52 2.97
CA ASN A 85 -11.81 -29.15 3.16
C ASN A 85 -10.35 -29.15 3.59
N ILE A 86 -9.72 -27.99 3.63
CA ILE A 86 -8.30 -27.85 3.97
C ILE A 86 -8.20 -26.81 5.09
N LYS A 87 -7.52 -27.18 6.19
CA LYS A 87 -7.06 -26.19 7.16
C LYS A 87 -5.75 -25.61 6.66
N LEU A 88 -5.70 -24.29 6.68
CA LEU A 88 -4.59 -23.52 6.17
C LEU A 88 -3.92 -22.81 7.33
N SER A 89 -2.60 -22.94 7.42
CA SER A 89 -1.81 -22.05 8.26
C SER A 89 -1.87 -20.61 7.71
N ARG A 90 -1.46 -19.62 8.52
CA ARG A 90 -1.30 -18.23 8.05
C ARG A 90 -0.35 -18.16 6.85
N TYR A 91 0.74 -18.92 6.90
CA TYR A 91 1.72 -19.01 5.81
C TYR A 91 1.11 -19.59 4.53
N ALA A 92 0.33 -20.68 4.62
CA ALA A 92 -0.40 -21.24 3.48
C ALA A 92 -1.35 -20.22 2.84
N CYS A 93 -2.06 -19.43 3.67
CA CYS A 93 -2.93 -18.37 3.17
C CYS A 93 -2.16 -17.30 2.38
N TYR A 94 -0.95 -16.95 2.81
CA TYR A 94 -0.09 -16.00 2.09
C TYR A 94 0.38 -16.55 0.74
N LEU A 95 0.83 -17.80 0.71
CA LEU A 95 1.23 -18.46 -0.54
C LEU A 95 0.07 -18.57 -1.54
N ILE A 96 -1.14 -18.84 -1.05
CA ILE A 96 -2.35 -18.85 -1.87
C ILE A 96 -2.60 -17.47 -2.50
N VAL A 97 -2.45 -16.38 -1.75
CA VAL A 97 -2.62 -15.03 -2.29
C VAL A 97 -1.51 -14.71 -3.31
N GLN A 98 -0.27 -15.09 -3.04
CA GLN A 98 0.85 -14.87 -3.96
C GLN A 98 0.67 -15.63 -5.29
N ASN A 99 0.11 -16.85 -5.26
CA ASN A 99 -0.12 -17.70 -6.43
C ASN A 99 -1.53 -17.58 -7.04
N GLY A 100 -2.35 -16.67 -6.51
CA GLY A 100 -3.73 -16.44 -6.94
C GLY A 100 -3.83 -15.79 -8.33
N ASP A 101 -5.05 -15.71 -8.84
CA ASP A 101 -5.34 -15.06 -10.12
C ASP A 101 -5.29 -13.52 -9.98
N PRO A 102 -4.30 -12.83 -10.58
CA PRO A 102 -4.13 -11.38 -10.42
C PRO A 102 -5.25 -10.57 -11.11
N SER A 103 -6.08 -11.18 -11.96
CA SER A 103 -7.28 -10.50 -12.50
C SER A 103 -8.34 -10.24 -11.42
N LYS A 104 -8.27 -10.94 -10.27
CA LYS A 104 -9.11 -10.70 -9.10
C LYS A 104 -8.53 -9.58 -8.25
N ARG A 105 -9.31 -8.54 -7.99
CA ARG A 105 -8.85 -7.33 -7.32
C ARG A 105 -8.32 -7.60 -5.90
N VAL A 106 -8.93 -8.53 -5.17
CA VAL A 106 -8.46 -8.91 -3.81
C VAL A 106 -7.07 -9.57 -3.86
N ILE A 107 -6.81 -10.40 -4.88
CA ILE A 107 -5.50 -11.03 -5.08
C ILE A 107 -4.45 -9.99 -5.45
N ALA A 108 -4.73 -9.15 -6.45
CA ALA A 108 -3.83 -8.07 -6.86
C ALA A 108 -3.48 -7.14 -5.69
N ASN A 109 -4.47 -6.75 -4.88
CA ASN A 109 -4.25 -5.93 -3.68
C ASN A 109 -3.37 -6.64 -2.64
N GLY A 110 -3.56 -7.95 -2.45
CA GLY A 110 -2.71 -8.76 -1.57
C GLY A 110 -1.28 -8.87 -2.07
N GLN A 111 -1.06 -9.05 -3.37
CA GLN A 111 0.26 -9.06 -4.00
C GLN A 111 0.95 -7.70 -3.88
N THR A 112 0.23 -6.61 -4.12
CA THR A 112 0.73 -5.24 -3.89
C THR A 112 1.08 -5.02 -2.43
N TYR A 113 0.24 -5.50 -1.50
CA TYR A 113 0.55 -5.46 -0.07
C TYR A 113 1.84 -6.21 0.24
N PHE A 114 2.03 -7.44 -0.28
CA PHE A 114 3.29 -8.17 -0.10
C PHE A 114 4.48 -7.44 -0.71
N ALA A 115 4.38 -6.87 -1.92
CA ALA A 115 5.46 -6.08 -2.49
C ALA A 115 5.83 -4.88 -1.61
N ILE A 116 4.84 -4.17 -1.06
CA ILE A 116 5.05 -3.05 -0.15
C ILE A 116 5.60 -3.50 1.20
N GLN A 117 5.08 -4.59 1.77
CA GLN A 117 5.55 -5.12 3.06
C GLN A 117 6.95 -5.69 2.94
N THR A 118 7.23 -6.46 1.89
CA THR A 118 8.57 -6.93 1.57
C THR A 118 9.49 -5.75 1.35
N ARG A 119 9.09 -4.71 0.61
CA ARG A 119 9.93 -3.51 0.48
C ARG A 119 10.13 -2.80 1.82
N ARG A 120 9.10 -2.70 2.66
CA ARG A 120 9.21 -2.10 3.99
C ARG A 120 10.10 -2.93 4.91
N GLN A 121 10.01 -4.25 4.82
CA GLN A 121 10.81 -5.20 5.59
C GLN A 121 12.24 -5.24 5.07
N GLU A 122 12.46 -5.23 3.76
CA GLU A 122 13.76 -5.00 3.15
C GLU A 122 14.32 -3.65 3.60
N LEU A 123 13.53 -2.59 3.73
CA LEU A 123 14.00 -1.30 4.23
C LEU A 123 14.27 -1.33 5.75
N SER A 124 13.57 -2.17 6.51
CA SER A 124 13.81 -2.35 7.96
C SER A 124 14.98 -3.29 8.26
N ASP A 125 15.16 -4.33 7.44
CA ASP A 125 16.16 -5.41 7.54
C ASP A 125 17.42 -5.11 6.72
N ASN A 126 17.36 -4.21 5.74
CA ASN A 126 18.56 -3.71 5.08
C ASN A 126 19.29 -2.75 6.01
N VAL A 127 20.29 -3.31 6.66
CA VAL A 127 21.51 -2.61 7.07
C VAL A 127 21.98 -1.62 5.98
N THR A 128 21.84 -1.94 4.69
CA THR A 128 22.16 -1.05 3.55
C THR A 128 21.34 0.23 3.51
N PHE A 129 20.02 0.21 3.78
CA PHE A 129 19.20 1.43 3.82
C PHE A 129 19.45 2.21 5.09
N GLN A 130 19.67 1.55 6.23
CA GLN A 130 20.11 2.25 7.45
C GLN A 130 21.50 2.91 7.26
N GLN A 131 22.40 2.27 6.51
CA GLN A 131 23.72 2.78 6.13
C GLN A 131 23.69 3.87 5.05
N LEU A 132 22.62 3.93 4.23
CA LEU A 132 22.47 5.05 3.28
C LEU A 132 22.47 6.35 4.06
N LYS A 133 23.34 7.26 3.61
CA LYS A 133 23.36 8.62 4.13
C LYS A 133 22.01 9.25 3.81
N GLU A 134 21.58 10.18 4.65
CA GLU A 134 20.32 10.90 4.49
C GLU A 134 20.15 11.47 3.06
N GLU A 135 21.24 11.91 2.43
CA GLU A 135 21.26 12.37 1.04
C GLU A 135 20.81 11.30 0.01
N GLU A 136 21.21 10.05 0.18
CA GLU A 136 20.88 8.94 -0.73
C GLU A 136 19.43 8.50 -0.55
N LYS A 137 18.95 8.45 0.71
CA LYS A 137 17.54 8.20 1.03
C LYS A 137 16.63 9.22 0.37
N ARG A 138 17.02 10.50 0.44
CA ARG A 138 16.29 11.60 -0.19
C ARG A 138 16.27 11.49 -1.71
N LEU A 139 17.38 11.15 -2.35
CA LEU A 139 17.44 10.94 -3.80
C LEU A 139 16.48 9.84 -4.25
N PHE A 140 16.52 8.70 -3.57
CA PHE A 140 15.64 7.56 -3.85
C PHE A 140 14.16 7.94 -3.71
N LEU A 141 13.74 8.40 -2.52
CA LEU A 141 12.34 8.72 -2.25
C LEU A 141 11.80 9.84 -3.15
N ARG A 142 12.67 10.79 -3.54
CA ARG A 142 12.28 11.87 -4.45
C ARG A 142 12.01 11.36 -5.88
N ASN A 143 12.76 10.37 -6.34
CA ASN A 143 12.54 9.72 -7.62
C ASN A 143 11.23 8.92 -7.61
N GLU A 144 11.00 8.11 -6.59
CA GLU A 144 9.73 7.38 -6.40
C GLU A 144 8.53 8.33 -6.39
N LEU A 145 8.63 9.41 -5.61
CA LEU A 145 7.59 10.43 -5.53
C LEU A 145 7.37 11.14 -6.87
N LYS A 146 8.40 11.26 -7.72
CA LYS A 146 8.25 11.83 -9.06
C LYS A 146 7.41 10.92 -9.94
N GLU A 147 7.69 9.63 -9.94
CA GLU A 147 6.98 8.66 -10.79
C GLU A 147 5.52 8.50 -10.34
N HIS A 148 5.28 8.32 -9.04
CA HIS A 148 3.90 8.22 -8.53
C HIS A 148 3.10 9.53 -8.66
N ASN A 149 3.74 10.70 -8.64
CA ASN A 149 3.02 11.93 -8.94
C ASN A 149 2.54 12.00 -10.40
N LYS A 150 3.23 11.37 -11.36
CA LYS A 150 2.73 11.30 -12.74
C LYS A 150 1.45 10.47 -12.81
N LEU A 151 1.45 9.31 -12.16
CA LEU A 151 0.29 8.42 -12.09
C LEU A 151 -0.89 9.06 -11.35
N LEU A 152 -0.60 9.78 -10.26
CA LEU A 152 -1.61 10.56 -9.54
C LEU A 152 -2.21 11.66 -10.42
N VAL A 153 -1.39 12.37 -11.19
CA VAL A 153 -1.86 13.41 -12.13
C VAL A 153 -2.77 12.80 -13.19
N GLU A 154 -2.36 11.69 -13.81
CA GLU A 154 -3.16 10.98 -14.80
C GLU A 154 -4.51 10.51 -14.23
N THR A 155 -4.49 9.91 -13.05
CA THR A 155 -5.69 9.41 -12.38
C THR A 155 -6.60 10.57 -11.95
N ALA A 156 -6.04 11.68 -11.49
CA ALA A 156 -6.80 12.89 -11.17
C ALA A 156 -7.43 13.51 -12.44
N GLN A 157 -6.72 13.48 -13.58
CA GLN A 157 -7.27 13.91 -14.87
C GLN A 157 -8.49 13.06 -15.25
N GLN A 158 -8.38 11.75 -15.14
CA GLN A 158 -9.50 10.81 -15.37
C GLN A 158 -10.66 11.02 -14.38
N ALA A 159 -10.40 11.62 -13.22
CA ALA A 159 -11.40 12.01 -12.24
C ALA A 159 -12.01 13.41 -12.50
N GLY A 160 -11.57 14.14 -13.53
CA GLY A 160 -12.10 15.45 -13.91
C GLY A 160 -11.30 16.65 -13.37
N VAL A 161 -10.01 16.47 -13.05
CA VAL A 161 -9.06 17.56 -12.78
C VAL A 161 -8.35 17.91 -14.10
N GLU A 162 -8.83 18.94 -14.81
CA GLU A 162 -8.51 19.07 -16.24
C GLU A 162 -7.47 20.13 -16.57
N ASN A 163 -7.47 21.25 -15.85
CA ASN A 163 -6.61 22.40 -16.15
C ASN A 163 -5.60 22.68 -15.03
N THR A 164 -4.63 23.55 -15.32
CA THR A 164 -3.53 23.90 -14.41
C THR A 164 -4.01 24.42 -13.05
N ILE A 165 -5.12 25.18 -13.03
CA ILE A 165 -5.68 25.74 -11.78
C ILE A 165 -6.28 24.61 -10.94
N ASP A 166 -7.04 23.72 -11.56
CA ASP A 166 -7.65 22.57 -10.89
C ASP A 166 -6.56 21.64 -10.31
N PHE A 167 -5.46 21.41 -11.03
CA PHE A 167 -4.32 20.66 -10.50
C PHE A 167 -3.63 21.37 -9.32
N ALA A 168 -3.47 22.69 -9.37
CA ALA A 168 -2.89 23.44 -8.26
C ALA A 168 -3.77 23.33 -7.00
N ILE A 169 -5.10 23.40 -7.16
CA ILE A 169 -6.06 23.20 -6.07
C ILE A 169 -5.97 21.77 -5.53
N PHE A 170 -5.98 20.78 -6.42
CA PHE A 170 -5.89 19.35 -6.06
C PHE A 170 -4.64 19.04 -5.24
N GLN A 171 -3.47 19.54 -5.67
CA GLN A 171 -2.22 19.37 -4.93
C GLN A 171 -2.26 20.07 -3.56
N ASN A 172 -2.84 21.27 -3.50
CA ASN A 172 -3.01 21.98 -2.23
C ASN A 172 -3.95 21.25 -1.26
N HIS A 173 -4.99 20.55 -1.73
CA HIS A 173 -5.80 19.72 -0.85
C HIS A 173 -4.99 18.60 -0.20
N GLY A 174 -4.13 17.92 -0.97
CA GLY A 174 -3.19 16.94 -0.43
C GLY A 174 -2.26 17.54 0.62
N TYR A 175 -1.74 18.75 0.38
CA TYR A 175 -0.90 19.45 1.37
C TYR A 175 -1.70 19.79 2.64
N LYS A 176 -2.87 20.41 2.50
CA LYS A 176 -3.71 20.79 3.64
C LYS A 176 -4.08 19.61 4.52
N GLY A 177 -4.32 18.43 3.93
CA GLY A 177 -4.58 17.22 4.70
C GLY A 177 -3.38 16.79 5.56
N LEU A 178 -2.19 16.73 4.96
CA LEU A 178 -0.98 16.22 5.60
C LEU A 178 -0.34 17.22 6.59
N TYR A 179 -0.35 18.52 6.25
CA TYR A 179 0.36 19.58 6.96
C TYR A 179 -0.57 20.46 7.80
N GLY A 180 -1.61 19.88 8.42
CA GLY A 180 -2.44 20.58 9.39
C GLY A 180 -3.16 21.81 8.84
N GLY A 181 -3.52 21.81 7.56
CA GLY A 181 -4.20 22.92 6.89
C GLY A 181 -3.28 23.87 6.10
N LEU A 182 -1.95 23.67 6.13
CA LEU A 182 -1.04 24.44 5.30
C LEU A 182 -1.12 24.03 3.82
N ASP A 183 -1.21 25.02 2.95
CA ASP A 183 -1.04 24.84 1.51
C ASP A 183 0.45 24.95 1.11
N ALA A 184 0.76 24.83 -0.18
CA ALA A 184 2.14 24.93 -0.66
C ALA A 184 2.83 26.23 -0.24
N LYS A 185 2.12 27.37 -0.21
CA LYS A 185 2.68 28.67 0.20
C LYS A 185 2.94 28.68 1.70
N GLY A 186 2.01 28.16 2.50
CA GLY A 186 2.16 28.02 3.94
C GLY A 186 3.35 27.15 4.32
N ILE A 187 3.52 26.00 3.66
CA ILE A 187 4.68 25.11 3.89
C ILE A 187 5.99 25.83 3.53
N HIS A 188 6.02 26.53 2.40
CA HIS A 188 7.21 27.26 1.93
C HIS A 188 7.66 28.33 2.93
N GLN A 189 6.70 29.08 3.48
CA GLN A 189 6.93 30.08 4.53
C GLN A 189 7.35 29.43 5.86
N HIS A 190 6.63 28.40 6.31
CA HIS A 190 6.89 27.72 7.57
C HIS A 190 8.31 27.13 7.60
N LYS A 191 8.75 26.52 6.48
CA LYS A 191 10.10 25.96 6.34
C LYS A 191 11.16 27.00 5.94
N ARG A 192 10.79 28.27 5.80
CA ARG A 192 11.69 29.37 5.43
C ARG A 192 12.50 29.05 4.16
N LEU A 193 11.83 28.53 3.14
CA LEU A 193 12.46 28.22 1.85
C LEU A 193 12.71 29.52 1.05
N LYS A 194 13.80 29.57 0.29
CA LYS A 194 14.07 30.68 -0.63
C LYS A 194 13.11 30.61 -1.82
N LYS A 195 12.82 31.75 -2.46
CA LYS A 195 11.83 31.86 -3.57
C LYS A 195 11.97 30.80 -4.67
N LYS A 196 13.19 30.40 -5.02
CA LYS A 196 13.48 29.41 -6.08
C LYS A 196 13.55 27.96 -5.57
N GLN A 197 13.52 27.73 -4.26
CA GLN A 197 13.60 26.39 -3.68
C GLN A 197 12.25 25.69 -3.79
N LYS A 198 12.25 24.49 -4.38
CA LYS A 198 11.08 23.62 -4.45
C LYS A 198 10.94 22.85 -3.14
N ILE A 199 9.71 22.74 -2.64
CA ILE A 199 9.41 22.11 -1.35
C ILE A 199 9.96 20.69 -1.29
N LEU A 200 9.54 19.82 -2.24
CA LEU A 200 9.96 18.40 -2.29
C LEU A 200 11.48 18.22 -2.42
N ASP A 201 12.20 19.18 -3.00
CA ASP A 201 13.64 19.04 -3.22
C ASP A 201 14.46 19.38 -1.96
N HIS A 202 13.82 19.97 -0.95
CA HIS A 202 14.42 20.35 0.33
C HIS A 202 13.80 19.63 1.54
N MET A 203 13.00 18.58 1.31
CA MET A 203 12.50 17.69 2.36
C MET A 203 13.55 16.68 2.78
N GLY A 204 13.53 16.30 4.07
CA GLY A 204 14.22 15.10 4.55
C GLY A 204 13.53 13.81 4.11
N SER A 205 14.18 12.68 4.32
CA SER A 205 13.70 11.34 3.92
C SER A 205 12.37 10.98 4.58
N THR A 206 12.21 11.24 5.88
CA THR A 206 10.95 11.02 6.61
C THR A 206 9.78 11.79 6.00
N GLU A 207 10.01 13.06 5.66
CA GLU A 207 8.99 13.92 5.06
C GLU A 207 8.64 13.46 3.64
N LEU A 208 9.65 13.10 2.84
CA LEU A 208 9.45 12.54 1.49
C LEU A 208 8.63 11.25 1.52
N ALA A 209 8.90 10.36 2.47
CA ALA A 209 8.16 9.11 2.64
C ALA A 209 6.67 9.37 2.95
N ALA A 210 6.37 10.33 3.83
CA ALA A 210 4.99 10.70 4.13
C ALA A 210 4.24 11.26 2.90
N ASN A 211 4.92 12.09 2.08
CA ASN A 211 4.33 12.63 0.85
C ASN A 211 4.15 11.56 -0.23
N LEU A 212 5.09 10.62 -0.34
CA LEU A 212 4.99 9.46 -1.23
C LEU A 212 3.78 8.61 -0.86
N PHE A 213 3.64 8.27 0.42
CA PHE A 213 2.50 7.49 0.89
C PHE A 213 1.17 8.19 0.65
N ARG A 214 1.08 9.51 0.93
CA ARG A 214 -0.12 10.30 0.59
C ARG A 214 -0.45 10.23 -0.91
N ALA A 215 0.54 10.40 -1.78
CA ALA A 215 0.34 10.45 -3.21
C ALA A 215 -0.17 9.10 -3.75
N THR A 216 0.50 8.00 -3.39
CA THR A 216 0.12 6.65 -3.84
C THR A 216 -1.25 6.24 -3.33
N GLN A 217 -1.56 6.50 -2.05
CA GLN A 217 -2.88 6.17 -1.50
C GLN A 217 -4.01 7.01 -2.10
N THR A 218 -3.72 8.26 -2.48
CA THR A 218 -4.72 9.09 -3.17
C THR A 218 -4.99 8.56 -4.57
N GLU A 219 -3.95 8.24 -5.32
CA GLU A 219 -4.06 7.64 -6.65
C GLU A 219 -4.93 6.38 -6.61
N GLU A 220 -4.55 5.43 -5.75
CA GLU A 220 -5.25 4.15 -5.60
C GLU A 220 -6.71 4.35 -5.18
N LYS A 221 -6.98 5.29 -4.28
CA LYS A 221 -8.35 5.59 -3.83
C LYS A 221 -9.19 6.19 -4.94
N LEU A 222 -8.66 7.15 -5.72
CA LEU A 222 -9.36 7.74 -6.86
C LEU A 222 -9.74 6.66 -7.88
N ARG A 223 -8.79 5.76 -8.19
CA ARG A 223 -8.98 4.65 -9.14
C ARG A 223 -10.00 3.63 -8.63
N ARG A 224 -9.79 3.10 -7.42
CA ARG A 224 -10.60 2.03 -6.81
C ARG A 224 -12.06 2.44 -6.58
N GLU A 225 -12.28 3.69 -6.19
CA GLU A 225 -13.63 4.21 -5.90
C GLU A 225 -14.25 4.92 -7.11
N HIS A 226 -13.61 4.84 -8.29
CA HIS A 226 -14.05 5.47 -9.54
C HIS A 226 -14.50 6.91 -9.33
N ILE A 227 -13.68 7.69 -8.61
CA ILE A 227 -14.05 9.03 -8.18
C ILE A 227 -14.14 9.94 -9.41
N LYS A 228 -15.25 10.66 -9.53
CA LYS A 228 -15.51 11.61 -10.61
C LYS A 228 -15.89 12.98 -10.06
N GLY A 229 -15.43 14.02 -10.76
CA GLY A 229 -15.59 15.42 -10.41
C GLY A 229 -14.44 15.94 -9.53
N LYS A 230 -13.87 17.07 -9.92
CA LYS A 230 -12.75 17.72 -9.23
C LYS A 230 -12.99 17.95 -7.74
N ALA A 231 -14.20 18.31 -7.32
CA ALA A 231 -14.51 18.53 -5.91
C ALA A 231 -14.31 17.25 -5.07
N LYS A 232 -14.78 16.09 -5.57
CA LYS A 232 -14.62 14.81 -4.89
C LYS A 232 -13.16 14.34 -4.92
N ALA A 233 -12.45 14.58 -6.03
CA ALA A 233 -11.03 14.28 -6.13
C ALA A 233 -10.20 15.09 -5.10
N ASN A 234 -10.46 16.40 -5.01
CA ASN A 234 -9.85 17.29 -4.03
C ASN A 234 -10.13 16.84 -2.59
N GLN A 235 -11.39 16.52 -2.27
CA GLN A 235 -11.75 16.04 -0.93
C GLN A 235 -11.07 14.71 -0.60
N THR A 236 -10.95 13.82 -1.58
CA THR A 236 -10.26 12.53 -1.43
C THR A 236 -8.79 12.73 -1.07
N HIS A 237 -8.08 13.59 -1.82
CA HIS A 237 -6.67 13.89 -1.58
C HIS A 237 -6.46 14.51 -0.19
N TYR A 238 -7.35 15.42 0.23
CA TYR A 238 -7.34 15.98 1.57
C TYR A 238 -7.55 14.91 2.65
N ASN A 239 -8.57 14.06 2.50
CA ASN A 239 -8.90 13.02 3.48
C ASN A 239 -7.77 11.99 3.64
N VAL A 240 -7.14 11.59 2.53
CA VAL A 240 -5.96 10.72 2.56
C VAL A 240 -4.83 11.40 3.30
N GLY A 241 -4.48 12.66 2.97
CA GLY A 241 -3.47 13.42 3.69
C GLY A 241 -3.74 13.51 5.19
N LYS A 242 -4.99 13.78 5.58
CA LYS A 242 -5.42 13.82 6.99
C LYS A 242 -5.25 12.48 7.69
N LYS A 243 -5.56 11.37 7.01
CA LYS A 243 -5.36 10.02 7.57
C LYS A 243 -3.88 9.70 7.78
N VAL A 244 -3.02 10.05 6.81
CA VAL A 244 -1.56 9.90 6.97
C VAL A 244 -1.06 10.72 8.17
N ARG A 245 -1.54 11.97 8.31
CA ARG A 245 -1.21 12.81 9.47
C ARG A 245 -1.63 12.17 10.80
N GLN A 246 -2.86 11.67 10.90
CA GLN A 246 -3.36 10.99 12.10
C GLN A 246 -2.46 9.80 12.48
N THR A 247 -2.04 9.01 11.50
CA THR A 247 -1.13 7.89 11.75
C THR A 247 0.23 8.36 12.27
N ILE A 248 0.78 9.46 11.76
CA ILE A 248 2.04 10.03 12.29
C ILE A 248 1.85 10.45 13.75
N GLU A 249 0.71 11.03 14.10
CA GLU A 249 0.40 11.46 15.47
C GLU A 249 0.23 10.27 16.42
N GLU A 250 -0.55 9.28 16.02
CA GLU A 250 -0.84 8.07 16.79
C GLU A 250 0.43 7.26 17.15
N ILE A 251 1.45 7.29 16.28
CA ILE A 251 2.73 6.62 16.51
C ILE A 251 3.78 7.52 17.20
N GLY A 252 3.41 8.73 17.62
CA GLY A 252 4.34 9.68 18.26
C GLY A 252 5.40 10.27 17.32
N GLY A 253 5.14 10.28 16.02
CA GLY A 253 6.03 10.84 15.00
C GLY A 253 6.04 12.36 14.99
N THR A 254 7.15 12.95 14.51
CA THR A 254 7.23 14.40 14.30
C THR A 254 6.36 14.80 13.10
N MET A 255 5.52 15.82 13.28
CA MET A 255 4.64 16.32 12.21
C MET A 255 5.44 16.84 11.00
N PRO A 256 4.95 16.63 9.75
CA PRO A 256 5.68 16.99 8.53
C PRO A 256 6.13 18.46 8.46
N GLU A 257 5.29 19.39 8.91
CA GLU A 257 5.62 20.82 8.95
C GLU A 257 6.81 21.13 9.86
N ASN A 258 6.98 20.37 10.95
CA ASN A 258 8.02 20.56 11.97
C ASN A 258 9.33 19.83 11.64
N LEU A 259 9.35 18.96 10.63
CA LEU A 259 10.58 18.31 10.18
C LEU A 259 11.55 19.35 9.58
N PRO A 260 12.86 19.25 9.86
CA PRO A 260 13.85 20.21 9.38
C PRO A 260 13.93 20.15 7.84
N LYS A 261 14.11 21.32 7.22
CA LYS A 261 14.48 21.36 5.80
C LYS A 261 15.92 20.90 5.64
N ALA A 262 16.20 20.24 4.53
CA ALA A 262 17.57 19.91 4.15
C ALA A 262 18.28 21.11 3.53
N GLU A 263 19.56 21.28 3.90
CA GLU A 263 20.41 22.38 3.41
C GLU A 263 20.65 22.26 1.90
N LYS A 264 21.03 21.07 1.44
CA LYS A 264 21.26 20.77 0.02
C LYS A 264 19.96 20.32 -0.66
N GLY A 265 19.70 20.89 -1.83
CA GLY A 265 18.62 20.47 -2.70
C GLY A 265 18.96 19.18 -3.47
N ILE A 266 17.93 18.45 -3.91
CA ILE A 266 18.08 17.20 -4.69
C ILE A 266 18.97 17.35 -5.92
N GLU A 267 18.86 18.46 -6.66
CA GLU A 267 19.68 18.69 -7.87
C GLU A 267 21.18 18.86 -7.55
N GLN A 268 21.50 19.39 -6.37
CA GLN A 268 22.89 19.46 -5.90
C GLN A 268 23.40 18.06 -5.56
N LEU A 269 22.59 17.25 -4.88
CA LEU A 269 22.94 15.87 -4.54
C LEU A 269 23.18 14.99 -5.77
N LYS A 270 22.36 15.13 -6.82
CA LYS A 270 22.57 14.42 -8.09
C LYS A 270 23.91 14.76 -8.73
N LYS A 271 24.29 16.04 -8.73
CA LYS A 271 25.58 16.49 -9.27
C LYS A 271 26.76 15.94 -8.46
N GLU A 272 26.66 15.93 -7.13
CA GLU A 272 27.69 15.37 -6.26
C GLU A 272 27.83 13.85 -6.42
N THR A 273 26.71 13.13 -6.59
CA THR A 273 26.69 11.68 -6.82
C THR A 273 27.32 11.31 -8.17
N ASN A 274 26.96 12.02 -9.25
CA ASN A 274 27.54 11.80 -10.57
C ASN A 274 29.05 12.13 -10.60
N LYS A 275 29.52 13.12 -9.82
CA LYS A 275 30.96 13.41 -9.70
C LYS A 275 31.71 12.31 -8.95
N ARG A 276 31.10 11.70 -7.92
CA ARG A 276 31.69 10.58 -7.17
C ARG A 276 31.81 9.32 -8.03
N SER A 277 30.80 8.99 -8.84
CA SER A 277 30.87 7.85 -9.76
C SER A 277 31.91 8.04 -10.87
N ILE A 278 32.12 9.28 -11.35
CA ILE A 278 33.17 9.59 -12.34
C ILE A 278 34.58 9.56 -11.74
N THR A 279 34.73 9.80 -10.44
CA THR A 279 36.06 9.81 -9.78
C THR A 279 36.47 8.43 -9.25
N SER A 280 35.53 7.51 -9.00
CA SER A 280 35.81 6.11 -8.66
C SER A 280 36.24 5.24 -9.84
N ASP A 281 35.98 5.70 -11.09
CA ASP A 281 36.33 4.98 -12.33
C ASP A 281 37.66 5.42 -12.96
N LYS A 282 38.47 6.23 -12.26
CA LYS A 282 39.85 6.50 -12.70
C LYS A 282 40.76 5.38 -12.20
N PRO A 283 41.35 4.55 -13.09
CA PRO A 283 42.37 3.59 -12.66
C PRO A 283 43.58 4.35 -12.11
N LEU A 284 44.14 3.82 -11.01
CA LEU A 284 45.48 4.17 -10.52
C LEU A 284 46.53 3.83 -11.59
#